data_AF-A0A6V8ELH3-F1
#
_entry.id   AF-A0A6V8ELH3-F1
#
_cell.length_a   1.000
_cell.length_b   1.000
_cell.length_c   1.000
_cell.angle_alpha   90.00
_cell.angle_beta   90.00
_cell.angle_gamma   90.00
#
_symmetry.space_group_name_H-M   'P 1'
#
loop_
_entity.id
_entity.type
_entity.pdbx_description
1 polymer ?
#
loop_
_entity_poly.entity_id
_entity_poly.type
_entity_poly.pdbx_seq_one_letter_code
_entity_poly.pdbx_strand_id
1 'polypeptide(L)'
;MNEDLQKELIWAFGTLVVFIIFLLLGGINEVSGIAISVGAFLLSWSVMSFSLKKYAPNNDSGKELENEMKWFAAILILFLTIMTIIGKTDSELELSYSLYAILVFGYTLIWIIRSSAIKYFN
;
A
#
# COMPACT_ATOMS: atom_id res chain seq x y z
N MET A 1 -1.46 3.05 24.86
CA MET A 1 -1.34 2.53 23.48
C MET A 1 0.01 3.02 22.96
N ASN A 2 0.83 2.15 22.37
CA ASN A 2 2.18 2.52 21.90
C ASN A 2 2.08 3.59 20.79
N GLU A 3 2.81 4.70 20.92
CA GLU A 3 2.76 5.84 19.97
C GLU A 3 3.12 5.40 18.54
N ASP A 4 4.07 4.49 18.38
CA ASP A 4 4.47 3.97 17.08
C ASP A 4 3.33 3.22 16.38
N LEU A 5 2.56 2.46 17.15
CA LEU A 5 1.40 1.71 16.65
C LEU A 5 0.26 2.66 16.26
N GLN A 6 0.09 3.77 16.98
CA GLN A 6 -0.91 4.80 16.61
C GLN A 6 -0.55 5.47 15.29
N LYS A 7 0.71 5.85 15.10
CA LYS A 7 1.17 6.51 13.88
C LYS A 7 1.07 5.61 12.67
N GLU A 8 1.46 4.35 12.81
CA GLU A 8 1.27 3.33 11.78
C GLU A 8 -0.20 3.23 11.37
N LEU A 9 -1.11 3.19 12.34
CA LEU A 9 -2.55 3.09 12.09
C LEU A 9 -3.08 4.31 11.34
N ILE A 10 -2.60 5.52 11.67
CA ILE A 10 -2.95 6.76 10.95
C ILE A 10 -2.55 6.66 9.48
N TRP A 11 -1.33 6.19 9.18
CA TRP A 11 -0.88 6.02 7.79
C TRP A 11 -1.66 4.93 7.06
N ALA A 12 -1.96 3.83 7.74
CA ALA A 12 -2.75 2.72 7.18
C ALA A 12 -4.15 3.20 6.79
N PHE A 13 -4.86 3.85 7.71
CA PHE A 13 -6.21 4.35 7.47
C PHE A 13 -6.23 5.48 6.45
N GLY A 14 -5.29 6.43 6.52
CA GLY A 14 -5.18 7.51 5.54
C GLY A 14 -5.01 6.97 4.12
N THR A 15 -4.11 6.00 3.95
CA THR A 15 -3.87 5.35 2.65
C THR A 15 -5.06 4.51 2.21
N LEU A 16 -5.72 3.82 3.13
CA LEU A 16 -6.92 3.02 2.83
C LEU A 16 -8.07 3.88 2.31
N VAL A 17 -8.32 5.04 2.92
CA VAL A 17 -9.38 5.96 2.47
C VAL A 17 -9.08 6.43 1.05
N VAL A 18 -7.84 6.82 0.77
CA VAL A 18 -7.41 7.22 -0.58
C VAL A 18 -7.54 6.06 -1.58
N PHE A 19 -7.18 4.85 -1.17
CA PHE A 19 -7.34 3.66 -1.99
C PHE A 19 -8.80 3.39 -2.34
N ILE A 20 -9.72 3.50 -1.39
CA ILE A 20 -11.16 3.37 -1.64
C ILE A 20 -11.64 4.43 -2.65
N ILE A 21 -11.16 5.66 -2.55
CA ILE A 21 -11.46 6.71 -3.54
C ILE A 21 -11.00 6.29 -4.94
N PHE A 22 -9.82 5.69 -5.10
CA PHE A 22 -9.37 5.17 -6.40
C PHE A 22 -10.26 4.05 -6.94
N LEU A 23 -10.70 3.12 -6.09
CA LEU A 23 -11.64 2.06 -6.49
C LEU A 23 -12.93 2.66 -7.08
N LEU A 24 -13.51 3.64 -6.38
CA LEU A 24 -14.72 4.34 -6.83
C LEU A 24 -14.47 5.13 -8.13
N LEU A 25 -13.34 5.84 -8.24
CA LEU A 25 -12.98 6.57 -9.46
C LEU A 25 -12.71 5.66 -10.66
N GLY A 26 -12.24 4.44 -10.39
CA GLY A 26 -12.07 3.36 -11.36
C GLY A 26 -13.37 2.65 -11.73
N GLY A 27 -14.51 3.01 -11.13
CA GLY A 27 -15.83 2.48 -11.46
C GLY A 27 -16.27 1.27 -10.63
N ILE A 28 -15.52 0.88 -9.60
CA ILE A 28 -15.86 -0.26 -8.74
C ILE A 28 -16.89 0.18 -7.70
N ASN A 29 -18.16 -0.09 -7.97
CA ASN A 29 -19.29 0.27 -7.09
C ASN A 29 -19.89 -0.93 -6.34
N GLU A 30 -19.51 -2.15 -6.70
CA GLU A 30 -20.00 -3.35 -6.05
C GLU A 30 -19.35 -3.53 -4.68
N VAL A 31 -20.18 -3.74 -3.65
CA VAL A 31 -19.73 -3.91 -2.26
C VAL A 31 -18.76 -5.08 -2.14
N SER A 32 -19.00 -6.18 -2.85
CA SER A 32 -18.11 -7.34 -2.92
C SER A 32 -16.74 -6.98 -3.53
N GLY A 33 -16.72 -6.26 -4.64
CA GLY A 33 -15.49 -5.81 -5.29
C GLY A 33 -14.65 -4.90 -4.39
N ILE A 34 -15.30 -3.91 -3.76
CA ILE A 34 -14.66 -3.04 -2.78
C ILE A 34 -14.10 -3.85 -1.61
N ALA A 35 -14.89 -4.77 -1.04
CA ALA A 35 -14.46 -5.60 0.10
C ALA A 35 -13.24 -6.47 -0.24
N ILE A 36 -13.19 -7.07 -1.44
CA ILE A 36 -12.05 -7.88 -1.89
C ILE A 36 -10.80 -7.00 -2.02
N SER A 37 -10.89 -5.85 -2.70
CA SER A 37 -9.75 -4.96 -2.87
C SER A 37 -9.25 -4.39 -1.54
N VAL A 38 -10.17 -4.00 -0.64
CA VAL A 38 -9.82 -3.55 0.71
C VAL A 38 -9.14 -4.67 1.51
N GLY A 39 -9.65 -5.90 1.43
CA GLY A 39 -9.01 -7.05 2.05
C GLY A 39 -7.58 -7.28 1.55
N ALA A 40 -7.38 -7.21 0.23
CA ALA A 40 -6.05 -7.32 -0.37
C ALA A 40 -5.11 -6.20 0.08
N PHE A 41 -5.62 -4.96 0.18
CA PHE A 41 -4.85 -3.83 0.70
C PHE A 41 -4.43 -4.05 2.16
N LEU A 42 -5.36 -4.45 3.03
CA LEU A 42 -5.06 -4.67 4.45
C LEU A 42 -4.05 -5.80 4.66
N LEU A 43 -4.17 -6.88 3.89
CA LEU A 43 -3.19 -7.97 3.90
C LEU A 43 -1.82 -7.47 3.44
N SER A 44 -1.76 -6.72 2.34
CA SER A 44 -0.52 -6.15 1.81
C SER A 44 0.14 -5.22 2.82
N TRP A 45 -0.64 -4.33 3.45
CA TRP A 45 -0.16 -3.43 4.50
C TRP A 45 0.39 -4.21 5.71
N SER A 46 -0.30 -5.26 6.13
CA SER A 46 0.11 -6.08 7.28
C SER A 46 1.42 -6.82 7.00
N VAL A 47 1.55 -7.42 5.82
CA VAL A 47 2.79 -8.10 5.40
C VAL A 47 3.94 -7.11 5.33
N MET A 48 3.70 -5.93 4.72
CA MET A 48 4.68 -4.86 4.62
C MET A 48 5.16 -4.37 5.99
N SER A 49 4.23 -4.04 6.90
CA SER A 49 4.54 -3.61 8.26
C SER A 49 5.34 -4.66 9.03
N PHE A 50 4.93 -5.91 8.94
CA PHE A 50 5.65 -7.02 9.57
C PHE A 50 7.08 -7.16 9.02
N SER A 51 7.25 -7.11 7.70
CA SER A 51 8.56 -7.16 7.06
C SER A 51 9.46 -6.02 7.55
N LEU A 52 8.97 -4.77 7.54
CA LEU A 52 9.78 -3.65 7.99
C LEU A 52 10.23 -3.78 9.45
N LYS A 53 9.32 -4.18 10.34
CA LYS A 53 9.63 -4.41 11.77
C LYS A 53 10.63 -5.53 11.97
N LYS A 54 10.51 -6.62 11.22
CA LYS A 54 11.44 -7.76 11.28
C LYS A 54 12.86 -7.37 10.85
N TYR A 55 12.98 -6.47 9.87
CA TYR A 55 14.25 -6.00 9.34
C TYR A 55 14.71 -4.67 9.96
N ALA A 56 14.05 -4.13 11.00
CA ALA A 56 14.50 -2.88 11.63
C ALA A 56 15.65 -3.16 12.63
N PRO A 57 16.79 -2.44 12.56
CA PRO A 57 17.85 -2.57 13.56
C PRO A 57 17.37 -2.06 14.92
N ASN A 58 17.57 -2.85 15.98
CA ASN A 58 17.22 -2.48 17.35
C ASN A 58 18.01 -1.23 17.81
N ASN A 59 17.37 -0.06 17.88
CA ASN A 59 17.46 0.94 18.98
C ASN A 59 17.00 2.38 18.65
N ASP A 60 16.56 2.70 17.42
CA ASP A 60 16.03 4.05 17.08
C ASP A 60 14.76 3.98 16.18
N SER A 61 14.06 2.85 16.28
CA SER A 61 13.28 2.21 15.20
C SER A 61 11.93 2.84 14.87
N GLY A 62 11.30 3.58 15.78
CA GLY A 62 9.94 4.11 15.56
C GLY A 62 9.87 5.15 14.45
N LYS A 63 10.82 6.09 14.43
CA LYS A 63 10.84 7.21 13.47
C LYS A 63 11.28 6.78 12.08
N GLU A 64 12.25 5.87 12.00
CA GLU A 64 12.71 5.30 10.73
C GLU A 64 11.62 4.43 10.09
N LEU A 65 10.96 3.58 10.88
CA LEU A 65 9.80 2.80 10.45
C LEU A 65 8.66 3.71 9.96
N GLU A 66 8.31 4.73 10.74
CA GLU A 66 7.29 5.72 10.36
C GLU A 66 7.62 6.36 9.00
N ASN A 67 8.89 6.73 8.78
CA ASN A 67 9.34 7.32 7.53
C ASN A 67 9.28 6.33 6.35
N GLU A 68 9.69 5.08 6.53
CA GLU A 68 9.55 4.05 5.50
C GLU A 68 8.08 3.79 5.15
N MET A 69 7.17 3.76 6.13
CA MET A 69 5.73 3.60 5.91
C MET A 69 5.13 4.80 5.16
N LYS A 70 5.56 6.02 5.48
CA LYS A 70 5.18 7.23 4.74
C LYS A 70 5.56 7.14 3.27
N TRP A 71 6.81 6.77 2.99
CA TRP A 71 7.30 6.65 1.62
C TRP A 71 6.60 5.53 0.85
N PHE A 72 6.36 4.40 1.51
CA PHE A 72 5.57 3.31 0.97
C PHE A 72 4.17 3.79 0.56
N ALA A 73 3.47 4.50 1.45
CA ALA A 73 2.14 5.03 1.19
C ALA A 73 2.14 6.08 0.07
N ALA A 74 3.07 7.04 0.11
CA ALA A 74 3.15 8.11 -0.88
C ALA A 74 3.39 7.57 -2.29
N ILE A 75 4.32 6.63 -2.44
CA ILE A 75 4.64 6.04 -3.74
C ILE A 75 3.53 5.10 -4.20
N LEU A 76 2.86 4.38 -3.29
CA LEU A 76 1.68 3.58 -3.63
C LEU A 76 0.57 4.46 -4.20
N ILE A 77 0.26 5.58 -3.54
CA ILE A 77 -0.75 6.53 -3.99
C ILE A 77 -0.38 7.09 -5.37
N LEU A 78 0.89 7.47 -5.57
CA LEU A 78 1.36 7.95 -6.87
C LEU A 78 1.20 6.90 -7.97
N PHE A 79 1.63 5.66 -7.69
CA PHE A 79 1.50 4.54 -8.61
C PHE A 79 0.04 4.27 -8.99
N LEU A 80 -0.84 4.19 -8.00
CA LEU A 80 -2.28 4.00 -8.23
C LEU A 80 -2.90 5.16 -9.00
N THR A 81 -2.50 6.40 -8.71
CA THR A 81 -2.95 7.58 -9.48
C THR A 81 -2.66 7.42 -10.96
N ILE A 82 -1.42 7.03 -11.29
CA ILE A 82 -1.00 6.81 -12.68
C ILE A 82 -1.83 5.69 -13.32
N MET A 83 -1.97 4.54 -12.63
CA MET A 83 -2.73 3.41 -13.15
C MET A 83 -4.22 3.74 -13.35
N THR A 84 -4.83 4.47 -12.42
CA THR A 84 -6.22 4.92 -12.54
C THR A 84 -6.40 5.90 -13.70
N ILE A 85 -5.46 6.82 -13.93
CA ILE A 85 -5.51 7.71 -15.09
C ILE A 85 -5.43 6.89 -16.38
N ILE A 86 -4.44 5.99 -16.49
CA ILE A 86 -4.24 5.14 -17.67
C ILE A 86 -5.52 4.35 -17.97
N GLY A 87 -6.08 3.64 -16.98
CA GLY A 87 -7.29 2.84 -17.19
C GLY A 87 -8.57 3.64 -17.42
N LYS A 88 -8.55 4.97 -17.25
CA LYS A 88 -9.65 5.84 -17.71
C LYS A 88 -9.43 6.41 -19.10
N THR A 89 -8.18 6.55 -19.53
CA THR A 89 -7.83 7.08 -20.85
C THR A 89 -7.72 5.99 -21.92
N ASP A 90 -7.37 4.78 -21.52
CA ASP A 90 -7.21 3.63 -22.41
C ASP A 90 -8.47 2.76 -22.38
N SER A 91 -9.17 2.68 -23.50
CA SER A 91 -10.40 1.90 -23.64
C SER A 91 -10.19 0.38 -23.59
N GLU A 92 -8.95 -0.09 -23.73
CA GLU A 92 -8.62 -1.52 -23.65
C GLU A 92 -8.33 -1.99 -22.23
N LEU A 93 -8.08 -1.06 -21.29
CA LEU A 93 -7.68 -1.39 -19.92
C LEU A 93 -8.85 -1.23 -18.93
N GLU A 94 -9.53 -2.33 -18.64
CA GLU A 94 -10.62 -2.34 -17.65
C GLU A 94 -10.09 -2.38 -16.21
N LEU A 95 -10.36 -1.32 -15.45
CA LEU A 95 -10.00 -1.18 -14.03
C LEU A 95 -10.90 -2.05 -13.13
N SER A 96 -10.64 -3.36 -13.13
CA SER A 96 -11.34 -4.32 -12.27
C SER A 96 -10.81 -4.34 -10.84
N TYR A 97 -11.63 -4.81 -9.89
CA TYR A 97 -11.26 -4.96 -8.48
C TYR A 97 -10.06 -5.91 -8.29
N SER A 98 -9.95 -6.94 -9.13
CA SER A 98 -8.84 -7.88 -9.12
C SER A 98 -7.55 -7.25 -9.64
N LEU A 99 -7.63 -6.37 -10.64
CA LEU A 99 -6.47 -5.62 -11.12
C LEU A 99 -5.91 -4.71 -10.03
N TYR A 100 -6.75 -3.95 -9.33
CA TYR A 100 -6.30 -3.14 -8.18
C TYR A 100 -5.66 -4.00 -7.08
N ALA A 101 -6.23 -5.16 -6.76
CA ALA A 101 -5.66 -6.07 -5.78
C ALA A 101 -4.26 -6.57 -6.20
N ILE A 102 -4.09 -6.95 -7.47
CA ILE A 102 -2.81 -7.39 -8.03
C ILE A 102 -1.79 -6.24 -8.02
N LEU A 103 -2.19 -5.03 -8.39
CA LEU A 103 -1.32 -3.85 -8.39
C LEU A 103 -0.78 -3.54 -6.99
N VAL A 104 -1.65 -3.53 -5.98
CA VAL A 104 -1.26 -3.30 -4.58
C VAL A 104 -0.34 -4.43 -4.07
N PHE A 105 -0.67 -5.67 -4.38
CA PHE A 105 0.12 -6.83 -3.95
C PHE A 105 1.50 -6.85 -4.60
N GLY A 106 1.56 -6.68 -5.93
CA GLY A 106 2.81 -6.64 -6.69
C GLY A 106 3.72 -5.49 -6.24
N TYR A 107 3.15 -4.29 -6.05
CA TYR A 107 3.87 -3.16 -5.50
C TYR A 107 4.47 -3.48 -4.12
N THR A 108 3.69 -4.12 -3.25
CA THR A 108 4.13 -4.48 -1.90
C THR A 108 5.31 -5.45 -1.91
N LEU A 109 5.27 -6.47 -2.77
CA LEU A 109 6.39 -7.40 -2.92
C LEU A 109 7.67 -6.69 -3.38
N ILE A 110 7.57 -5.81 -4.40
CA ILE A 110 8.71 -5.04 -4.90
C ILE A 110 9.29 -4.18 -3.77
N TRP A 111 8.43 -3.53 -2.99
CA TRP A 111 8.88 -2.68 -1.90
C TRP A 111 9.59 -3.48 -0.80
N ILE A 112 9.06 -4.64 -0.42
CA ILE A 112 9.69 -5.52 0.59
C ILE A 112 11.07 -5.96 0.11
N ILE A 113 11.21 -6.37 -1.15
CA ILE A 113 12.50 -6.76 -1.73
C ILE A 113 13.46 -5.58 -1.70
N ARG A 114 13.01 -4.38 -2.10
CA ARG A 114 13.81 -3.14 -2.07
C ARG A 114 14.29 -2.80 -0.66
N SER A 115 13.39 -2.80 0.34
CA SER A 115 13.74 -2.52 1.73
C SER A 115 14.71 -3.56 2.30
N SER A 116 14.48 -4.85 1.99
CA SER A 116 15.37 -5.93 2.43
C SER A 116 16.75 -5.85 1.78
N ALA A 117 16.82 -5.54 0.48
CA ALA A 117 18.09 -5.41 -0.25
C ALA A 117 18.93 -4.24 0.27
N ILE A 118 18.32 -3.08 0.50
CA ILE A 118 19.04 -1.91 1.05
C ILE A 118 19.67 -2.25 2.40
N LYS A 119 18.94 -2.99 3.26
CA LYS A 119 19.44 -3.38 4.58
C LYS A 119 20.49 -4.49 4.55
N TYR A 120 20.53 -5.30 3.49
CA TYR A 120 21.53 -6.36 3.34
C TYR A 120 22.85 -5.84 2.77
N PHE A 121 22.80 -4.81 1.90
CA PHE A 121 23.96 -4.28 1.19
C PHE A 121 24.53 -2.97 1.76
N ASN A 122 23.98 -2.47 2.87
CA ASN A 122 24.41 -1.25 3.56
C ASN A 122 24.91 -1.59 4.96
#